data_AF-A0A349WFY6-F1
#
_entry.id   AF-A0A349WFY6-F1
#
_cell.length_a   1.000
_cell.length_b   1.000
_cell.length_c   1.000
_cell.angle_alpha   90.00
_cell.angle_beta   90.00
_cell.angle_gamma   90.00
#
_symmetry.space_group_name_H-M   'P 1'
#
loop_
_entity.id
_entity.type
_entity.pdbx_description
1 polymer ?
#
loop_
_entity_poly.entity_id
_entity_poly.type
_entity_poly.pdbx_seq_one_letter_code
_entity_poly.pdbx_strand_id
1 'polypeptide(L)'
;SSSRKQVEKTLGSMIFGITCFSLFFSLIGTVLGGIWADQSWGRFWGWDAKENGALLIVIWNAIILHARWSGVARIRGISTLAIFGNVVTSWSWFGTNMLGVGLHSYGFMDKAFNPLMSFIVSQVVLIA
;
A
#
# COMPACT_ATOMS: atom_id res chain seq x y z
N SER A 1 -10.80 8.00 -31.82
CA SER A 1 -10.78 8.70 -30.50
C SER A 1 -11.78 8.11 -29.49
N SER A 2 -12.96 7.62 -29.91
CA SER A 2 -13.97 7.01 -29.02
C SER A 2 -13.47 5.79 -28.23
N SER A 3 -12.85 4.81 -28.92
CA SER A 3 -12.30 3.60 -28.27
C SER A 3 -11.27 3.91 -27.17
N ARG A 4 -10.36 4.89 -27.38
CA ARG A 4 -9.34 5.27 -26.39
C ARG A 4 -9.97 5.88 -25.12
N LYS A 5 -11.02 6.71 -25.27
CA LYS A 5 -11.79 7.25 -24.14
C LYS A 5 -12.53 6.16 -23.37
N GLN A 6 -13.03 5.14 -24.06
CA GLN A 6 -13.70 4.01 -23.42
C GLN A 6 -12.72 3.17 -22.60
N VAL A 7 -11.53 2.90 -23.14
CA VAL A 7 -10.44 2.21 -22.42
C VAL A 7 -10.05 2.99 -21.16
N GLU A 8 -9.84 4.31 -21.26
CA GLU A 8 -9.51 5.15 -20.10
C GLU A 8 -10.60 5.10 -19.01
N LYS A 9 -11.88 5.11 -19.39
CA LYS A 9 -13.00 5.04 -18.45
C LYS A 9 -13.07 3.66 -17.77
N THR A 10 -12.86 2.59 -18.54
CA THR A 10 -12.81 1.22 -18.02
C THR A 10 -11.64 1.01 -17.05
N LEU A 11 -10.43 1.47 -17.42
CA LEU A 11 -9.25 1.43 -16.55
C LEU A 11 -9.49 2.18 -15.24
N GLY A 12 -10.07 3.39 -15.33
CA GLY A 12 -10.45 4.16 -14.15
C GLY A 12 -11.40 3.37 -13.23
N SER A 13 -12.45 2.75 -13.76
CA SER A 13 -13.38 1.95 -12.96
C SER A 13 -12.73 0.69 -12.37
N MET A 14 -11.82 0.04 -13.09
CA MET A 14 -11.08 -1.13 -12.57
C MET A 14 -10.17 -0.74 -11.40
N ILE A 15 -9.37 0.31 -11.56
CA ILE A 15 -8.50 0.82 -10.48
C ILE A 15 -9.33 1.19 -9.25
N PHE A 16 -10.52 1.77 -9.44
CA PHE A 16 -11.45 2.06 -8.35
C PHE A 16 -11.85 0.81 -7.58
N GLY A 17 -12.36 -0.21 -8.30
CA GLY A 17 -12.84 -1.43 -7.69
C GLY A 17 -11.74 -2.07 -6.86
N ILE A 18 -10.55 -2.19 -7.45
CA ILE A 18 -9.37 -2.76 -6.79
C ILE A 18 -9.00 -1.94 -5.55
N THR A 19 -9.00 -0.61 -5.62
CA THR A 19 -8.66 0.26 -4.47
C THR A 19 -9.68 0.11 -3.34
N CYS A 20 -10.97 0.04 -3.65
CA CYS A 20 -12.03 -0.18 -2.65
C CYS A 20 -11.87 -1.54 -1.96
N PHE A 21 -11.60 -2.60 -2.72
CA PHE A 21 -11.31 -3.92 -2.15
C PHE A 21 -10.04 -3.90 -1.31
N SER A 22 -8.97 -3.28 -1.80
CA SER A 22 -7.71 -3.14 -1.06
C SER A 22 -7.91 -2.40 0.26
N LEU A 23 -8.66 -1.30 0.26
CA LEU A 23 -8.99 -0.55 1.48
C LEU A 23 -9.75 -1.43 2.48
N PHE A 24 -10.77 -2.15 2.02
CA PHE A 24 -11.60 -3.01 2.88
C PHE A 24 -10.76 -4.11 3.52
N PHE A 25 -9.99 -4.85 2.73
CA PHE A 25 -9.15 -5.94 3.24
C PHE A 25 -7.99 -5.44 4.09
N SER A 26 -7.35 -4.33 3.72
CA SER A 26 -6.24 -3.76 4.52
C SER A 26 -6.73 -3.22 5.86
N LEU A 27 -7.89 -2.57 5.91
CA LEU A 27 -8.48 -2.07 7.15
C LEU A 27 -8.88 -3.22 8.08
N ILE A 28 -9.60 -4.21 7.56
CA ILE A 28 -9.99 -5.40 8.33
C ILE A 28 -8.75 -6.18 8.80
N GLY A 29 -7.77 -6.38 7.91
CA GLY A 29 -6.52 -7.05 8.25
C GLY A 29 -5.74 -6.32 9.34
N THR A 30 -5.72 -4.98 9.32
CA THR A 30 -5.06 -4.15 10.35
C THR A 30 -5.77 -4.29 11.70
N VAL A 31 -7.11 -4.26 11.72
CA VAL A 31 -7.90 -4.41 12.95
C VAL A 31 -7.76 -5.81 13.54
N LEU A 32 -7.89 -6.86 12.71
CA LEU A 32 -7.69 -8.25 13.13
C LEU A 32 -6.27 -8.49 13.65
N GLY A 33 -5.26 -7.89 12.99
CA GLY A 33 -3.88 -7.92 13.44
C GLY A 33 -3.70 -7.29 14.82
N GLY A 34 -4.34 -6.14 15.08
CA GLY A 34 -4.34 -5.49 16.38
C GLY A 34 -5.01 -6.32 17.48
N ILE A 35 -6.15 -6.97 17.18
CA ILE A 35 -6.82 -7.88 18.12
C ILE A 35 -5.91 -9.06 18.47
N TRP A 36 -5.24 -9.64 17.49
CA TRP A 36 -4.30 -10.73 17.72
C TRP A 36 -3.06 -10.30 18.52
N ALA A 37 -2.55 -9.09 18.27
CA ALA A 37 -1.44 -8.51 19.03
C ALA A 37 -1.82 -8.29 20.50
N ASP A 38 -3.06 -7.86 20.77
CA ASP A 38 -3.58 -7.71 22.13
C ASP A 38 -3.60 -9.05 22.89
N GLN A 39 -4.06 -10.12 22.23
CA GLN A 39 -4.06 -11.45 22.81
C GLN A 39 -2.65 -12.03 23.02
N SER A 40 -1.69 -11.67 22.16
CA SER A 40 -0.35 -12.23 22.21
C SER A 40 0.57 -11.49 23.18
N TRP A 41 0.48 -10.17 23.20
CA TRP A 41 1.44 -9.28 23.87
C TRP A 41 0.81 -8.31 24.87
N GLY A 42 -0.51 -8.40 25.10
CA GLY A 42 -1.24 -7.59 26.07
C GLY A 42 -1.41 -6.12 25.67
N ARG A 43 -1.22 -5.78 24.39
CA ARG A 43 -1.50 -4.44 23.85
C ARG A 43 -2.08 -4.51 22.45
N PHE A 44 -3.09 -3.69 22.18
CA PHE A 44 -3.73 -3.58 20.86
C PHE A 44 -2.84 -2.91 19.80
N TRP A 45 -2.01 -1.94 20.18
CA TRP A 45 -1.17 -1.16 19.26
C TRP A 45 0.08 -0.65 19.98
N GLY A 46 1.25 -0.74 19.35
CA GLY A 46 2.55 -0.35 19.87
C GLY A 46 3.34 0.66 19.04
N TRP A 47 2.80 1.19 17.94
CA TRP A 47 3.49 2.03 16.95
C TRP A 47 4.77 1.39 16.36
N ASP A 48 4.81 0.06 16.30
CA ASP A 48 5.94 -0.66 15.73
C ASP A 48 6.03 -0.46 14.21
N ALA A 49 7.19 -0.71 13.61
CA ALA A 49 7.40 -0.56 12.17
C ALA A 49 6.36 -1.35 11.36
N LYS A 50 5.94 -2.53 11.81
CA LYS A 50 4.92 -3.36 11.16
C LYS A 50 3.52 -2.76 11.23
N GLU A 51 3.15 -2.22 12.39
CA GLU A 51 1.85 -1.59 12.62
C GLU A 51 1.72 -0.29 11.82
N ASN A 52 2.79 0.51 11.80
CA ASN A 52 2.85 1.73 10.98
C ASN A 52 2.78 1.41 9.48
N GLY A 53 3.40 0.31 9.04
CA GLY A 53 3.33 -0.16 7.66
C GLY A 53 1.90 -0.56 7.26
N ALA A 54 1.18 -1.26 8.12
CA ALA A 54 -0.22 -1.63 7.91
C ALA A 54 -1.12 -0.38 7.83
N LEU A 55 -0.95 0.56 8.77
CA LEU A 55 -1.67 1.83 8.78
C LEU A 55 -1.41 2.67 7.51
N LEU A 56 -0.15 2.69 7.05
CA LEU A 56 0.24 3.43 5.85
C LEU A 56 -0.49 2.92 4.60
N ILE A 57 -0.64 1.60 4.44
CA ILE A 57 -1.39 1.00 3.32
C ILE A 57 -2.86 1.45 3.35
N VAL A 58 -3.49 1.42 4.53
CA VAL A 58 -4.90 1.84 4.70
C VAL A 58 -5.06 3.31 4.34
N ILE A 59 -4.19 4.18 4.86
CA ILE A 59 -4.21 5.61 4.58
C ILE A 59 -3.97 5.87 3.09
N TRP A 60 -3.02 5.15 2.46
CA TRP A 60 -2.72 5.34 1.05
C TRP A 60 -3.90 4.98 0.15
N ASN A 61 -4.57 3.86 0.41
CA ASN A 61 -5.79 3.48 -0.28
C ASN A 61 -6.91 4.51 -0.09
N ALA A 62 -7.05 5.07 1.13
CA ALA A 62 -8.02 6.12 1.41
C ALA A 62 -7.69 7.42 0.64
N ILE A 63 -6.41 7.79 0.51
CA ILE A 63 -5.98 8.95 -0.28
C ILE A 63 -6.33 8.76 -1.75
N ILE A 64 -6.07 7.59 -2.34
CA ILE A 64 -6.44 7.30 -3.74
C ILE A 64 -7.95 7.46 -3.95
N LEU A 65 -8.74 6.94 -3.01
CA LEU A 65 -10.20 7.03 -3.06
C LEU A 65 -10.69 8.48 -2.92
N HIS A 66 -10.10 9.24 -2.00
CA HIS A 66 -10.44 10.65 -1.76
C HIS A 66 -10.01 11.56 -2.91
N ALA A 67 -8.83 11.32 -3.51
CA ALA A 67 -8.33 12.06 -4.67
C ALA A 67 -9.23 11.89 -5.90
N ARG A 68 -9.86 10.72 -6.03
CA ARG A 68 -10.88 10.48 -7.05
C ARG A 68 -12.21 11.14 -6.71
N TRP A 69 -12.69 11.00 -5.47
CA TRP A 69 -13.97 11.59 -5.05
C TRP A 69 -13.96 13.11 -5.19
N SER A 70 -12.87 13.75 -4.76
CA SER A 70 -12.66 15.20 -4.85
C SER A 70 -12.47 15.71 -6.29
N GLY A 71 -12.35 14.81 -7.28
CA GLY A 71 -12.11 15.18 -8.68
C GLY A 71 -10.75 15.81 -8.94
N VAL A 72 -9.85 15.82 -7.95
CA VAL A 72 -8.53 16.46 -8.02
C VAL A 72 -7.60 15.68 -8.96
N ALA A 73 -7.72 14.34 -9.01
CA ALA A 73 -6.90 13.50 -9.86
C ALA A 73 -7.67 13.00 -11.10
N ARG A 74 -7.19 13.38 -12.31
CA ARG A 74 -7.64 12.75 -13.57
C ARG A 74 -7.16 11.30 -13.61
N ILE A 75 -7.68 10.48 -14.54
CA ILE A 75 -7.33 9.06 -14.70
C ILE A 75 -5.81 8.82 -14.68
N ARG A 76 -5.00 9.70 -15.29
CA ARG A 76 -3.53 9.61 -15.24
C ARG A 76 -2.94 9.80 -13.83
N GLY A 77 -3.50 10.73 -13.05
CA GLY A 77 -3.11 10.93 -11.65
C GLY A 77 -3.51 9.75 -10.76
N ILE A 78 -4.71 9.20 -10.97
CA ILE A 78 -5.16 7.99 -10.25
C ILE A 78 -4.26 6.80 -10.58
N SER A 79 -3.88 6.60 -11.85
CA SER A 79 -2.94 5.55 -12.25
C SER A 79 -1.56 5.74 -11.61
N THR A 80 -1.07 6.98 -11.54
CA THR A 80 0.22 7.29 -10.88
C THR A 80 0.17 6.97 -9.38
N LEU A 81 -0.90 7.37 -8.70
CA LEU A 81 -1.09 7.08 -7.28
C LEU A 81 -1.23 5.58 -7.00
N ALA A 82 -1.84 4.82 -7.92
CA ALA A 82 -1.93 3.36 -7.82
C ALA A 82 -0.56 2.69 -7.99
N ILE A 83 0.27 3.15 -8.94
CA ILE A 83 1.65 2.65 -9.11
C ILE A 83 2.49 2.97 -7.87
N PHE A 84 2.36 4.18 -7.32
CA PHE A 84 3.01 4.53 -6.06
C PHE A 84 2.48 3.72 -4.87
N GLY A 85 1.20 3.34 -4.88
CA GLY A 85 0.62 2.44 -3.88
C GLY A 85 1.29 1.07 -3.84
N ASN A 86 1.79 0.57 -4.97
CA ASN A 86 2.60 -0.65 -4.99
C ASN A 86 3.93 -0.45 -4.24
N VAL A 87 4.59 0.68 -4.43
CA VAL A 87 5.83 1.04 -3.72
C VAL A 87 5.58 1.06 -2.21
N VAL A 88 4.51 1.73 -1.78
CA VAL A 88 4.12 1.82 -0.36
C VAL A 88 3.84 0.43 0.20
N THR A 89 3.10 -0.41 -0.53
CA THR A 89 2.77 -1.78 -0.09
C THR A 89 4.01 -2.64 0.03
N SER A 90 4.91 -2.60 -0.95
CA SER A 90 6.19 -3.33 -0.90
C SER A 90 7.08 -2.85 0.24
N TRP A 91 7.14 -1.54 0.50
CA TRP A 91 7.87 -1.00 1.65
C TRP A 91 7.26 -1.47 2.98
N SER A 92 5.93 -1.42 3.11
CA SER A 92 5.23 -1.88 4.31
C SER A 92 5.42 -3.38 4.59
N TRP A 93 5.60 -4.20 3.55
CA TRP A 93 5.82 -5.64 3.68
C TRP A 93 7.27 -6.02 3.93
N PHE A 94 8.21 -5.44 3.20
CA PHE A 94 9.62 -5.85 3.24
C PHE A 94 10.50 -4.85 4.00
N GLY A 95 10.27 -3.54 3.80
CA GLY A 95 11.05 -2.47 4.43
C GLY A 95 10.85 -2.40 5.95
N THR A 96 9.63 -2.63 6.44
CA THR A 96 9.34 -2.65 7.89
C THR A 96 10.05 -3.80 8.61
N ASN A 97 10.27 -4.93 7.93
CA ASN A 97 11.05 -6.05 8.45
C ASN A 97 12.57 -5.75 8.49
N MET A 98 13.06 -4.83 7.65
CA MET A 98 14.48 -4.47 7.58
C MET A 98 14.90 -3.44 8.63
N LEU A 99 13.97 -2.71 9.24
CA LEU A 99 14.30 -1.67 10.23
C LEU A 99 14.84 -2.23 11.55
N GLY A 100 14.73 -3.54 11.80
CA GLY A 100 15.39 -4.19 12.94
C GLY A 100 14.82 -3.83 14.32
N VAL A 101 13.78 -2.99 14.39
CA VAL A 101 13.14 -2.53 15.62
C VAL A 101 11.81 -3.25 15.78
N GLY A 102 11.61 -3.92 16.92
CA GLY A 102 10.37 -4.63 17.28
C GLY A 102 10.59 -6.12 17.61
N LEU A 103 9.74 -6.70 18.46
CA LEU A 103 9.74 -8.11 18.91
C LEU A 103 9.61 -9.15 17.77
N HIS A 104 9.48 -8.69 16.53
CA HIS A 104 9.30 -9.49 15.32
C HIS A 104 10.50 -9.48 14.36
N SER A 105 11.64 -8.88 14.73
CA SER A 105 12.83 -8.84 13.87
C SER A 105 13.67 -10.11 13.99
N TYR A 106 13.26 -11.19 13.32
CA TYR A 106 14.07 -12.40 13.16
C TYR A 106 14.54 -12.53 11.71
N GLY A 107 15.69 -11.95 11.38
CA GLY A 107 16.43 -12.37 10.19
C GLY A 107 16.98 -11.23 9.35
N PHE A 108 18.31 -11.12 9.34
CA PHE A 108 19.13 -10.39 8.40
C PHE A 108 18.63 -10.59 6.96
N MET A 109 17.94 -9.59 6.42
CA MET A 109 17.37 -9.62 5.09
C MET A 109 18.21 -8.80 4.10
N ASP A 110 19.55 -8.92 4.16
CA ASP A 110 20.47 -8.28 3.20
C ASP A 110 20.17 -8.68 1.74
N LYS A 111 19.54 -9.85 1.53
CA LYS A 111 19.18 -10.36 0.19
C LYS A 111 17.85 -9.84 -0.36
N ALA A 112 16.91 -9.36 0.46
CA ALA A 112 15.64 -8.83 -0.06
C ALA A 112 15.68 -7.32 -0.35
N PHE A 113 16.72 -6.62 0.12
CA PHE A 113 16.93 -5.21 -0.21
C PHE A 113 17.11 -4.97 -1.70
N ASN A 114 17.96 -5.76 -2.36
CA ASN A 114 18.24 -5.64 -3.79
C ASN A 114 16.98 -5.80 -4.68
N PRO A 115 16.16 -6.85 -4.53
CA PRO A 115 14.93 -6.97 -5.31
C PRO A 115 13.89 -5.93 -4.94
N LEU A 116 13.78 -5.51 -3.67
CA LEU A 116 12.89 -4.42 -3.27
C LEU A 116 13.28 -3.10 -3.96
N MET A 117 14.55 -2.71 -3.88
CA MET A 117 15.02 -1.48 -4.51
C MET A 117 14.86 -1.54 -6.04
N SER A 118 15.14 -2.68 -6.67
CA SER A 118 14.87 -2.88 -8.09
C SER A 118 13.39 -2.73 -8.43
N PHE A 119 12.48 -3.23 -7.59
CA PHE A 119 11.05 -3.06 -7.77
C PHE A 119 10.63 -1.60 -7.62
N ILE A 120 11.07 -0.91 -6.56
CA ILE A 120 10.76 0.51 -6.34
C ILE A 120 11.26 1.36 -7.52
N VAL A 121 12.49 1.13 -7.98
CA VAL A 121 13.04 1.83 -9.14
C VAL A 121 12.20 1.57 -10.39
N SER A 122 11.77 0.32 -10.63
CA SER A 122 10.87 0.02 -11.77
C SER A 122 9.54 0.77 -11.68
N GLN A 123 8.94 0.89 -10.49
CA GLN A 123 7.69 1.61 -10.31
C GLN A 123 7.88 3.12 -10.51
N VAL A 124 9.00 3.69 -10.06
CA VAL A 124 9.33 5.11 -10.28
C VAL A 124 9.58 5.38 -11.76
N VAL A 125 10.28 4.49 -12.47
CA VAL A 125 10.47 4.60 -13.93
C VAL A 125 9.14 4.51 -14.68
N LEU A 126 8.17 3.73 -14.19
CA LEU A 126 6.83 3.67 -14.78
C LEU A 126 5.98 4.93 -14.52
N ILE A 127 6.35 5.74 -13.53
CA ILE A 127 5.68 7.00 -13.18
C ILE A 127 6.27 8.19 -13.97
N ALA A 128 7.58 8.15 -14.28
CA ALA A 128 8.32 9.18 -15.02
C ALA A 128 7.96 9.20 -16.51
#